data_AF-A0A3M1GFL8-F1
#
_entry.id   AF-A0A3M1GFL8-F1
#
_cell.length_a   1.000
_cell.length_b   1.000
_cell.length_c   1.000
_cell.angle_alpha   90.00
_cell.angle_beta   90.00
_cell.angle_gamma   90.00
#
_symmetry.space_group_name_H-M   'P 1'
#
loop_
_entity.id
_entity.type
_entity.pdbx_description
1 polymer ?
#
loop_
_entity_poly.entity_id
_entity_poly.type
_entity_poly.pdbx_seq_one_letter_code
_entity_poly.pdbx_strand_id
1 'polypeptide(L)'
;MLKAYLQRLYETYSRGDAREESFYPALRWLLERWAGQKGLKKVHVTTLPKKTEAGNPDFRVWDGQTHITGYIEAKPPTVEHLDRIETSEQLQRYIKTFPNLVLTNFFEFRLYRDGVCIERAQIGRPFVMTELGRVPPVDNEEGLFLLLDKFFSYRLPEVHTAKTLAVELAKRTRFFRDEVIKEQLREEEENSGGTIMGFYEAFRRFLISDLTRDAFSDLYCQTITYGLFAARTRATNGFNRKLAYDYIPKTIGILRDIFRFVSLGELPPQMQWVVDDIAEVLAVTNVNKILHDYFHEGKGRDPIVHFYETFLAEYDPETREKRGVYYTPEPVVSYIVRSVHRLLKDRFKLQDGLADPGVTVLDPAAGTLTFLAEATRLAIEEFTTRYGEAGMERFIKEHILKNLYAFELMMAPYAIGHLKIS
;
A
#
# COMPACT_ATOMS: atom_id res chain seq x y z
N MET A 1 34.19 -1.65 18.27
CA MET A 1 32.90 -0.91 18.15
C MET A 1 31.93 -1.32 19.25
N LEU A 2 31.74 -2.63 19.47
CA LEU A 2 30.76 -3.15 20.42
C LEU A 2 31.03 -2.77 21.88
N LYS A 3 32.30 -2.70 22.31
CA LYS A 3 32.65 -2.18 23.65
C LYS A 3 32.04 -0.80 23.94
N ALA A 4 32.12 0.11 22.97
CA ALA A 4 31.54 1.45 23.11
C ALA A 4 30.01 1.44 23.04
N TYR A 5 29.41 0.51 22.31
CA TYR A 5 27.96 0.31 22.28
C TYR A 5 27.43 -0.19 23.63
N LEU A 6 28.03 -1.26 24.19
CA LEU A 6 27.66 -1.81 25.49
C LEU A 6 27.88 -0.79 26.62
N GLN A 7 28.95 0.00 26.54
CA GLN A 7 29.21 1.12 27.45
C GLN A 7 28.06 2.14 27.43
N ARG A 8 27.57 2.52 26.24
CA ARG A 8 26.43 3.44 26.11
C ARG A 8 25.14 2.87 26.69
N LEU A 9 24.87 1.57 26.48
CA LEU A 9 23.72 0.90 27.10
C LEU A 9 23.82 0.98 28.63
N TYR A 10 24.98 0.64 29.19
CA TYR A 10 25.22 0.71 30.63
C TYR A 10 25.06 2.14 31.18
N GLU A 11 25.60 3.15 30.50
CA GLU A 11 25.46 4.56 30.88
C GLU A 11 24.01 5.04 30.88
N THR A 12 23.21 4.60 29.89
CA THR A 12 21.78 4.89 29.86
C THR A 12 21.06 4.20 31.03
N TYR A 13 21.31 2.91 31.25
CA TYR A 13 20.69 2.14 32.32
C TYR A 13 21.02 2.68 33.71
N SER A 14 22.28 3.06 33.94
CA SER A 14 22.78 3.53 35.25
C SER A 14 22.14 4.84 35.73
N ARG A 15 21.42 5.56 34.87
CA ARG A 15 20.68 6.78 35.25
C ARG A 15 19.45 6.47 36.11
N GLY A 16 18.94 5.23 36.06
CA GLY A 16 17.86 4.74 36.91
C GLY A 16 16.44 5.12 36.49
N ASP A 17 16.28 5.99 35.49
CA ASP A 17 14.98 6.45 34.94
C ASP A 17 14.78 6.02 33.47
N ALA A 18 15.65 5.15 32.96
CA ALA A 18 15.65 4.73 31.56
C ALA A 18 14.43 3.86 31.21
N ARG A 19 13.75 4.23 30.13
CA ARG A 19 12.74 3.40 29.46
C ARG A 19 13.34 2.76 28.22
N GLU A 20 12.57 1.90 27.54
CA GLU A 20 13.01 1.23 26.32
C GLU A 20 13.56 2.22 25.28
N GLU A 21 12.85 3.33 25.05
CA GLU A 21 13.19 4.34 24.06
C GLU A 21 14.50 5.08 24.41
N SER A 22 14.89 5.09 25.69
CA SER A 22 16.15 5.69 26.13
C SER A 22 17.37 4.99 25.54
N PHE A 23 17.23 3.72 25.11
CA PHE A 23 18.29 2.94 24.50
C PHE A 23 18.33 3.07 22.97
N TYR A 24 17.30 3.65 22.34
CA TYR A 24 17.22 3.79 20.88
C TYR A 24 18.39 4.58 20.27
N PRO A 25 18.89 5.68 20.89
CA PRO A 25 20.06 6.38 20.39
C PRO A 25 21.32 5.50 20.32
N ALA A 26 21.49 4.54 21.24
CA ALA A 26 22.63 3.64 21.23
C ALA A 26 22.54 2.66 20.04
N LEU A 27 21.35 2.09 19.80
CA LEU A 27 21.13 1.18 18.67
C LEU A 27 21.26 1.91 17.33
N ARG A 28 20.68 3.11 17.20
CA ARG A 28 20.89 3.98 16.03
C ARG A 28 22.37 4.21 15.77
N TRP A 29 23.13 4.58 16.81
CA TRP A 29 24.56 4.82 16.70
C TRP A 29 25.32 3.58 16.20
N LEU A 30 24.98 2.39 16.68
CA LEU A 30 25.59 1.12 16.23
C LEU A 30 25.34 0.89 14.73
N LEU A 31 24.10 1.04 14.28
CA LEU A 31 23.69 0.84 12.89
C LEU A 31 24.37 1.83 11.94
N GLU A 32 24.36 3.12 12.29
CA GLU A 32 25.01 4.17 11.50
C GLU A 32 26.53 3.99 11.46
N ARG A 33 27.14 3.60 12.58
CA ARG A 33 28.58 3.36 12.66
C ARG A 33 28.99 2.17 11.79
N TRP A 34 28.22 1.07 11.82
CA TRP A 34 28.45 -0.09 10.98
C TRP A 34 28.32 0.26 9.49
N ALA A 35 27.23 0.95 9.11
CA ALA A 35 27.02 1.41 7.75
C ALA A 35 28.17 2.30 7.25
N GLY A 36 28.66 3.21 8.10
CA GLY A 36 29.81 4.06 7.81
C GLY A 36 31.10 3.27 7.60
N GLN A 37 31.36 2.23 8.42
CA GLN A 37 32.52 1.35 8.25
C GLN A 37 32.48 0.56 6.94
N LYS A 38 31.28 0.16 6.49
CA LYS A 38 31.08 -0.53 5.21
C LYS A 38 31.01 0.41 4.01
N GLY A 39 31.17 1.72 4.21
CA GLY A 39 31.14 2.72 3.14
C GLY A 39 29.76 2.93 2.51
N LEU A 40 28.67 2.58 3.21
CA LEU A 40 27.31 2.75 2.73
C LEU A 40 26.90 4.23 2.83
N LYS A 41 26.89 4.95 1.70
CA LYS A 41 26.74 6.42 1.66
C LYS A 41 25.30 6.97 1.87
N LYS A 42 24.31 6.10 2.07
CA LYS A 42 22.89 6.47 2.16
C LYS A 42 22.15 5.53 3.11
N VAL A 43 22.41 5.67 4.41
CA VAL A 43 21.69 4.93 5.45
C VAL A 43 21.11 5.93 6.42
N HIS A 44 19.79 5.92 6.52
CA HIS A 44 19.00 6.69 7.45
C HIS A 44 18.30 5.73 8.42
N VAL A 45 18.45 5.98 9.71
CA VAL A 45 17.79 5.19 10.77
C VAL A 45 16.73 6.08 11.41
N THR A 46 15.47 5.85 11.07
CA THR A 46 14.34 6.57 11.67
C THR A 46 13.79 5.75 12.82
N THR A 47 13.54 6.38 13.96
CA THR A 47 12.90 5.76 15.14
C THR A 47 11.49 6.28 15.27
N LEU A 48 10.56 5.39 15.58
CA LEU A 48 9.16 5.70 15.77
C LEU A 48 8.65 5.00 17.03
N PRO A 49 8.95 5.56 18.22
CA PRO A 49 8.46 4.98 19.47
C PRO A 49 6.93 5.04 19.46
N LYS A 50 6.31 3.88 19.60
CA LYS A 50 4.85 3.71 19.60
C LYS A 50 4.31 3.79 21.02
N LYS A 51 3.08 4.30 21.15
CA LYS A 51 2.37 4.37 22.43
C LYS A 51 1.62 3.08 22.75
N THR A 52 1.29 2.28 21.72
CA THR A 52 0.50 1.05 21.82
C THR A 52 1.23 -0.11 21.12
N GLU A 53 0.70 -1.33 21.27
CA GLU A 53 1.22 -2.51 20.54
C GLU A 53 0.79 -2.52 19.05
N ALA A 54 -0.01 -1.56 18.62
CA ALA A 54 -0.37 -1.37 17.21
C ALA A 54 0.63 -0.45 16.51
N GLY A 55 0.70 -0.56 15.18
CA GLY A 55 1.53 0.30 14.36
C GLY A 55 2.84 -0.34 13.90
N ASN A 56 3.73 0.50 13.38
CA ASN A 56 5.00 0.07 12.76
C ASN A 56 6.03 -0.46 13.77
N PRO A 57 7.06 -1.18 13.29
CA PRO A 57 8.24 -1.50 14.09
C PRO A 57 8.96 -0.25 14.62
N ASP A 58 9.73 -0.37 15.70
CA ASP A 58 10.38 0.79 16.35
C ASP A 58 11.39 1.53 15.46
N PHE A 59 12.04 0.81 14.54
CA PHE A 59 13.02 1.39 13.62
C PHE A 59 12.72 1.03 12.17
N ARG A 60 13.01 1.99 11.29
CA ARG A 60 13.14 1.79 9.84
C ARG A 60 14.53 2.21 9.40
N VAL A 61 15.20 1.33 8.67
CA VAL A 61 16.51 1.59 8.05
C VAL A 61 16.32 1.65 6.54
N TRP A 62 16.68 2.78 5.94
CA TRP A 62 16.37 3.09 4.54
C TRP A 62 17.36 4.09 3.95
N ASP A 63 17.27 4.35 2.65
CA ASP A 63 18.19 5.25 1.92
C ASP A 63 17.78 6.72 1.92
N GLY A 64 16.68 7.07 2.60
CA GLY A 64 16.12 8.42 2.67
C GLY A 64 15.29 8.81 1.44
N GLN A 65 15.16 7.93 0.45
CA GLN A 65 14.45 8.18 -0.81
C GLN A 65 13.39 7.12 -1.10
N THR A 66 13.82 5.91 -1.45
CA THR A 66 12.95 4.84 -1.95
C THR A 66 13.30 3.48 -1.40
N HIS A 67 14.58 3.18 -1.19
CA HIS A 67 15.03 1.84 -0.80
C HIS A 67 14.94 1.63 0.71
N ILE A 68 14.14 0.66 1.17
CA ILE A 68 14.06 0.24 2.56
C ILE A 68 14.95 -0.99 2.76
N THR A 69 15.96 -0.81 3.61
CA THR A 69 16.85 -1.92 3.97
C THR A 69 16.14 -2.91 4.88
N GLY A 70 15.37 -2.42 5.85
CA GLY A 70 14.61 -3.28 6.73
C GLY A 70 14.14 -2.55 7.99
N TYR A 71 13.55 -3.33 8.88
CA TYR A 71 12.93 -2.85 10.10
C TYR A 71 13.55 -3.48 11.33
N ILE A 72 13.42 -2.84 12.47
CA ILE A 72 13.89 -3.38 13.75
C ILE A 72 12.81 -3.15 14.79
N GLU A 73 12.43 -4.22 15.47
CA GLU A 73 11.62 -4.18 16.68
C GLU A 73 12.56 -4.33 17.87
N ALA A 74 12.53 -3.35 18.76
CA ALA A 74 13.29 -3.38 20.00
C ALA A 74 12.40 -3.85 21.15
N LYS A 75 13.05 -4.30 22.22
CA LYS A 75 12.45 -4.64 23.50
C LYS A 75 13.36 -4.16 24.62
N PRO A 76 12.86 -3.98 25.84
CA PRO A 76 13.66 -3.43 26.91
C PRO A 76 14.91 -4.29 27.14
N PRO A 77 16.07 -3.68 27.41
CA PRO A 77 17.31 -4.42 27.65
C PRO A 77 17.28 -5.27 28.93
N THR A 78 16.25 -5.10 29.76
CA THR A 78 15.96 -5.94 30.94
C THR A 78 15.30 -7.27 30.58
N VAL A 79 14.80 -7.45 29.35
CA VAL A 79 14.27 -8.72 28.89
C VAL A 79 15.42 -9.68 28.63
N GLU A 80 15.49 -10.79 29.37
CA GLU A 80 16.60 -11.76 29.23
C GLU A 80 16.49 -12.65 28.00
N HIS A 81 15.26 -13.08 27.67
CA HIS A 81 14.99 -14.06 26.62
C HIS A 81 13.94 -13.57 25.63
N LEU A 82 14.29 -13.56 24.35
CA LEU A 82 13.40 -13.11 23.28
C LEU A 82 12.38 -14.16 22.83
N ASP A 83 12.46 -15.41 23.32
CA ASP A 83 11.66 -16.54 22.81
C ASP A 83 10.14 -16.34 22.95
N ARG A 84 9.69 -15.76 24.08
CA ARG A 84 8.25 -15.45 24.27
C ARG A 84 7.78 -14.32 23.36
N ILE A 85 8.67 -13.39 23.05
CA ILE A 85 8.39 -12.25 22.18
C ILE A 85 8.36 -12.71 20.73
N GLU A 86 9.23 -13.66 20.37
CA GLU A 86 9.23 -14.31 19.06
C GLU A 86 7.85 -14.89 18.71
N THR A 87 7.16 -15.47 19.71
CA THR A 87 5.81 -16.06 19.54
C THR A 87 4.65 -15.09 19.73
N SER A 88 4.90 -13.81 20.01
CA SER A 88 3.84 -12.83 20.22
C SER A 88 3.08 -12.54 18.92
N GLU A 89 1.77 -12.25 19.03
CA GLU A 89 0.96 -11.91 17.85
C GLU A 89 1.53 -10.70 17.10
N GLN A 90 1.94 -9.66 17.83
CA GLN A 90 2.57 -8.47 17.26
C GLN A 90 3.78 -8.82 16.39
N LEU A 91 4.76 -9.54 16.93
CA LEU A 91 5.97 -9.83 16.17
C LEU A 91 5.69 -10.79 15.01
N GLN A 92 4.81 -11.78 15.19
CA GLN A 92 4.42 -12.67 14.11
C GLN A 92 3.77 -11.93 12.95
N ARG A 93 3.01 -10.85 13.20
CA ARG A 93 2.53 -9.96 12.14
C ARG A 93 3.69 -9.26 11.43
N TYR A 94 4.63 -8.67 12.17
CA TYR A 94 5.80 -7.99 11.57
C TYR A 94 6.66 -8.94 10.74
N ILE A 95 6.94 -10.15 11.22
CA ILE A 95 7.71 -11.20 10.53
C ILE A 95 7.03 -11.60 9.21
N LYS A 96 5.70 -11.61 9.15
CA LYS A 96 4.93 -11.95 7.93
C LYS A 96 4.81 -10.78 6.95
N THR A 97 4.80 -9.55 7.44
CA THR A 97 4.61 -8.33 6.63
C THR A 97 5.92 -7.80 6.07
N PHE A 98 6.97 -7.72 6.89
CA PHE A 98 8.22 -7.09 6.53
C PHE A 98 9.27 -8.14 6.17
N PRO A 99 9.84 -8.09 4.95
CA PRO A 99 10.69 -9.17 4.45
C PRO A 99 12.10 -9.16 5.04
N ASN A 100 12.50 -8.11 5.74
CA ASN A 100 13.79 -8.02 6.43
C ASN A 100 13.60 -7.32 7.78
N LEU A 101 13.52 -8.09 8.86
CA LEU A 101 13.20 -7.63 10.21
C LEU A 101 14.23 -8.12 11.21
N VAL A 102 14.67 -7.26 12.11
CA VAL A 102 15.47 -7.64 13.28
C VAL A 102 14.63 -7.51 14.55
N LEU A 103 14.65 -8.53 15.41
CA LEU A 103 14.22 -8.43 16.80
C LEU A 103 15.44 -8.27 17.69
N THR A 104 15.40 -7.34 18.66
CA THR A 104 16.49 -7.18 19.61
C THR A 104 16.05 -6.70 21.00
N ASN A 105 16.74 -7.15 22.04
CA ASN A 105 16.73 -6.55 23.38
C ASN A 105 18.04 -5.76 23.65
N PHE A 106 18.67 -5.24 22.59
CA PHE A 106 19.98 -4.57 22.60
C PHE A 106 21.20 -5.47 22.86
N PHE A 107 21.01 -6.71 23.31
CA PHE A 107 22.11 -7.66 23.56
C PHE A 107 22.04 -8.90 22.66
N GLU A 108 20.84 -9.38 22.39
CA GLU A 108 20.52 -10.45 21.45
C GLU A 108 19.86 -9.85 20.21
N PHE A 109 20.23 -10.35 19.03
CA PHE A 109 19.72 -9.92 17.73
C PHE A 109 19.29 -11.17 16.97
N ARG A 110 18.03 -11.18 16.49
CA ARG A 110 17.49 -12.23 15.62
C ARG A 110 17.07 -11.60 14.30
N LEU A 111 17.67 -12.02 13.20
CA LEU A 111 17.35 -11.54 11.85
C LEU A 111 16.38 -12.51 11.17
N TYR A 112 15.25 -11.98 10.73
CA TYR A 112 14.24 -12.69 9.96
C TYR A 112 14.25 -12.18 8.52
N ARG A 113 14.23 -13.12 7.57
CA ARG A 113 14.08 -12.85 6.15
C ARG A 113 12.92 -13.65 5.60
N ASP A 114 11.96 -12.96 5.00
CA ASP A 114 10.76 -13.54 4.39
C ASP A 114 10.05 -14.55 5.33
N GLY A 115 9.95 -14.19 6.61
CA GLY A 115 9.31 -15.02 7.64
C GLY A 115 10.22 -16.03 8.35
N VAL A 116 11.47 -16.21 7.91
CA VAL A 116 12.39 -17.24 8.44
C VAL A 116 13.53 -16.60 9.22
N CYS A 117 13.83 -17.10 10.42
CA CYS A 117 15.02 -16.67 11.16
C CYS A 117 16.28 -17.22 10.48
N ILE A 118 17.13 -16.33 9.96
CA ILE A 118 18.33 -16.69 9.19
C ILE A 118 19.65 -16.47 9.94
N GLU A 119 19.65 -15.62 10.97
CA GLU A 119 20.82 -15.35 11.81
C GLU A 119 20.43 -14.96 13.23
N ARG A 120 21.28 -15.34 14.19
CA ARG A 120 21.16 -14.95 15.60
C ARG A 120 22.54 -14.59 16.15
N ALA A 121 22.62 -13.50 16.91
CA ALA A 121 23.84 -13.09 17.58
C ALA A 121 23.53 -12.58 18.97
N GLN A 122 24.35 -12.96 19.95
CA GLN A 122 24.26 -12.46 21.32
C GLN A 122 25.59 -11.84 21.71
N ILE A 123 25.59 -10.51 21.91
CA ILE A 123 26.80 -9.72 22.12
C ILE A 123 27.06 -9.36 23.58
N GLY A 124 26.17 -9.76 24.47
CA GLY A 124 26.27 -9.58 25.91
C GLY A 124 25.14 -10.31 26.63
N ARG A 125 25.27 -10.43 27.95
CA ARG A 125 24.25 -11.01 28.83
C ARG A 125 23.55 -9.88 29.61
N PRO A 126 22.22 -9.71 29.49
CA PRO A 126 21.48 -8.67 30.20
C PRO A 126 21.77 -8.60 31.71
N PHE A 127 21.80 -9.75 32.41
CA PHE A 127 22.02 -9.82 33.85
C PHE A 127 23.33 -9.15 34.33
N VAL A 128 24.36 -9.08 33.48
CA VAL A 128 25.63 -8.42 33.85
C VAL A 128 25.42 -6.91 34.02
N MET A 129 24.55 -6.32 33.22
CA MET A 129 24.15 -4.92 33.37
C MET A 129 23.14 -4.73 34.49
N THR A 130 22.09 -5.57 34.52
CA THR A 130 20.93 -5.34 35.39
C THR A 130 21.12 -5.79 36.84
N GLU A 131 21.84 -6.90 37.06
CA GLU A 131 22.04 -7.47 38.40
C GLU A 131 23.44 -7.17 38.95
N LEU A 132 24.47 -7.30 38.11
CA LEU A 132 25.86 -7.09 38.55
C LEU A 132 26.30 -5.62 38.50
N GLY A 133 25.51 -4.75 37.86
CA GLY A 133 25.83 -3.32 37.75
C GLY A 133 27.15 -3.06 37.03
N ARG A 134 27.46 -3.82 35.98
CA ARG A 134 28.70 -3.67 35.20
C ARG A 134 28.41 -3.64 33.71
N VAL A 135 29.36 -3.12 32.95
CA VAL A 135 29.33 -3.20 31.48
C VAL A 135 29.53 -4.66 31.08
N PRO A 136 28.60 -5.28 30.33
CA PRO A 136 28.78 -6.65 29.85
C PRO A 136 30.03 -6.78 28.98
N PRO A 137 30.83 -7.85 29.13
CA PRO A 137 31.91 -8.12 28.19
C PRO A 137 31.32 -8.42 26.81
N VAL A 138 32.03 -8.02 25.76
CA VAL A 138 31.62 -8.32 24.38
C VAL A 138 31.66 -9.84 24.18
N ASP A 139 30.55 -10.38 23.72
CA ASP A 139 30.40 -11.76 23.25
C ASP A 139 30.11 -11.76 21.74
N ASN A 140 30.33 -12.89 21.07
CA ASN A 140 30.00 -13.17 19.65
C ASN A 140 30.03 -11.96 18.69
N GLU A 141 31.15 -11.21 18.66
CA GLU A 141 31.28 -10.01 17.83
C GLU A 141 31.15 -10.34 16.33
N GLU A 142 31.78 -11.42 15.90
CA GLU A 142 31.72 -11.90 14.50
C GLU A 142 30.29 -12.24 14.07
N GLY A 143 29.50 -12.86 14.95
CA GLY A 143 28.11 -13.21 14.66
C GLY A 143 27.23 -11.97 14.44
N LEU A 144 27.38 -10.92 15.25
CA LEU A 144 26.62 -9.69 15.03
C LEU A 144 27.06 -9.00 13.73
N PHE A 145 28.35 -8.98 13.43
CA PHE A 145 28.86 -8.40 12.19
C PHE A 145 28.32 -9.13 10.95
N LEU A 146 28.28 -10.47 10.99
CA LEU A 146 27.65 -11.27 9.94
C LEU A 146 26.15 -10.94 9.79
N LEU A 147 25.43 -10.84 10.91
CA LEU A 147 24.01 -10.48 10.92
C LEU A 147 23.78 -9.11 10.29
N LEU A 148 24.56 -8.10 10.68
CA LEU A 148 24.46 -6.75 10.15
C LEU A 148 24.84 -6.71 8.66
N ASP A 149 25.87 -7.44 8.22
CA ASP A 149 26.21 -7.57 6.79
C ASP A 149 25.04 -8.15 5.98
N LYS A 150 24.40 -9.22 6.49
CA LYS A 150 23.19 -9.77 5.86
C LYS A 150 22.02 -8.79 5.88
N PHE A 151 21.81 -8.06 6.97
CA PHE A 151 20.74 -7.07 7.07
C PHE A 151 20.92 -5.92 6.05
N PHE A 152 22.10 -5.31 6.00
CA PHE A 152 22.38 -4.15 5.14
C PHE A 152 22.52 -4.48 3.64
N SER A 153 22.86 -5.72 3.31
CA SER A 153 22.90 -6.21 1.92
C SER A 153 21.51 -6.52 1.34
N TYR A 154 20.45 -6.52 2.16
CA TYR A 154 19.11 -6.82 1.68
C TYR A 154 18.64 -5.79 0.65
N ARG A 155 18.06 -6.30 -0.44
CA ARG A 155 17.31 -5.55 -1.43
C ARG A 155 16.00 -6.30 -1.67
N LEU A 156 14.91 -5.56 -1.79
CA LEU A 156 13.64 -6.15 -2.16
C LEU A 156 13.79 -6.81 -3.55
N PRO A 157 13.52 -8.11 -3.70
CA PRO A 157 13.65 -8.78 -4.99
C PRO A 157 12.70 -8.18 -6.03
N GLU A 158 13.11 -8.15 -7.29
CA GLU A 158 12.21 -7.74 -8.37
C GLU A 158 10.98 -8.66 -8.42
N VAL A 159 9.81 -8.05 -8.45
CA VAL A 159 8.55 -8.77 -8.59
C VAL A 159 8.23 -8.91 -10.07
N HIS A 160 8.19 -10.16 -10.53
CA HIS A 160 8.02 -10.47 -11.96
C HIS A 160 6.62 -10.94 -12.33
N THR A 161 5.77 -11.28 -11.36
CA THR A 161 4.42 -11.81 -11.63
C THR A 161 3.36 -11.01 -10.90
N ALA A 162 2.17 -10.96 -11.50
CA ALA A 162 1.01 -10.32 -10.90
C ALA A 162 0.60 -10.93 -9.56
N LYS A 163 0.69 -12.27 -9.44
CA LYS A 163 0.33 -12.97 -8.22
C LYS A 163 1.27 -12.61 -7.08
N THR A 164 2.58 -12.62 -7.32
CA THR A 164 3.56 -12.22 -6.30
C THR A 164 3.35 -10.76 -5.89
N LEU A 165 3.10 -9.87 -6.86
CA LEU A 165 2.79 -8.46 -6.55
C LEU A 165 1.52 -8.33 -5.71
N ALA A 166 0.45 -9.02 -6.08
CA ALA A 166 -0.81 -9.03 -5.34
C ALA A 166 -0.63 -9.48 -3.89
N VAL A 167 0.13 -10.56 -3.66
CA VAL A 167 0.46 -11.07 -2.31
C VAL A 167 1.21 -10.03 -1.49
N GLU A 168 2.26 -9.42 -2.06
CA GLU A 168 3.10 -8.45 -1.36
C GLU A 168 2.36 -7.14 -1.03
N LEU A 169 1.52 -6.66 -1.95
CA LEU A 169 0.63 -5.53 -1.70
C LEU A 169 -0.42 -5.89 -0.64
N ALA A 170 -1.08 -7.05 -0.76
CA ALA A 170 -2.14 -7.47 0.15
C ALA A 170 -1.67 -7.54 1.61
N LYS A 171 -0.48 -8.08 1.87
CA LYS A 171 0.12 -8.10 3.21
C LYS A 171 0.25 -6.69 3.80
N ARG A 172 0.82 -5.76 3.02
CA ARG A 172 1.05 -4.37 3.43
C ARG A 172 -0.24 -3.57 3.57
N THR A 173 -1.22 -3.78 2.70
CA THR A 173 -2.52 -3.12 2.80
C THR A 173 -3.30 -3.59 4.02
N ARG A 174 -3.24 -4.89 4.37
CA ARG A 174 -3.88 -5.39 5.61
C ARG A 174 -3.21 -4.78 6.84
N PHE A 175 -1.88 -4.77 6.86
CA PHE A 175 -1.13 -4.10 7.92
C PHE A 175 -1.50 -2.62 8.03
N PHE A 176 -1.57 -1.92 6.90
CA PHE A 176 -1.97 -0.52 6.84
C PHE A 176 -3.36 -0.30 7.45
N ARG A 177 -4.33 -1.14 7.08
CA ARG A 177 -5.69 -1.08 7.60
C ARG A 177 -5.72 -1.34 9.10
N ASP A 178 -5.22 -2.50 9.51
CA ASP A 178 -5.47 -3.04 10.84
C ASP A 178 -4.60 -2.40 11.92
N GLU A 179 -3.35 -2.05 11.59
CA GLU A 179 -2.37 -1.57 12.55
C GLU A 179 -2.16 -0.05 12.52
N VAL A 180 -2.50 0.63 11.42
CA VAL A 180 -2.23 2.05 11.26
C VAL A 180 -3.51 2.88 11.15
N ILE A 181 -4.37 2.62 10.17
CA ILE A 181 -5.56 3.46 9.95
C ILE A 181 -6.60 3.29 11.05
N LYS A 182 -6.86 2.05 11.51
CA LYS A 182 -7.77 1.82 12.64
C LYS A 182 -7.27 2.50 13.91
N GLU A 183 -5.97 2.46 14.17
CA GLU A 183 -5.39 3.11 15.35
C GLU A 183 -5.43 4.64 15.21
N GLN A 184 -5.05 5.17 14.04
CA GLN A 184 -5.12 6.60 13.76
C GLN A 184 -6.55 7.16 13.92
N LEU A 185 -7.57 6.41 13.49
CA LEU A 185 -8.97 6.80 13.69
C LEU A 185 -9.37 6.83 15.17
N ARG A 186 -8.87 5.89 15.98
CA ARG A 186 -9.11 5.87 17.43
C ARG A 186 -8.44 7.06 18.10
N GLU A 187 -7.17 7.31 17.79
CA GLU A 187 -6.42 8.45 18.34
C GLU A 187 -7.05 9.79 17.94
N GLU A 188 -7.45 9.96 16.68
CA GLU A 188 -8.10 11.19 16.21
C GLU A 188 -9.48 11.39 16.84
N GLU A 189 -10.20 10.33 17.19
CA GLU A 189 -11.47 10.43 17.93
C GLU A 189 -11.25 10.99 19.34
N GLU A 190 -10.28 10.44 20.07
CA GLU A 190 -9.96 10.88 21.43
C GLU A 190 -9.49 12.34 21.46
N ASN A 191 -8.77 12.77 20.41
CA ASN A 191 -8.25 14.14 20.27
C ASN A 191 -9.23 15.12 19.60
N SER A 192 -10.51 14.73 19.42
CA SER A 192 -11.56 15.56 18.83
C SER A 192 -11.31 16.00 17.37
N GLY A 193 -10.65 15.16 16.57
CA GLY A 193 -10.54 15.32 15.12
C GLY A 193 -9.14 15.09 14.55
N GLY A 194 -9.10 14.92 13.23
CA GLY A 194 -7.89 14.80 12.43
C GLY A 194 -8.22 14.57 10.96
N THR A 195 -7.21 14.48 10.11
CA THR A 195 -7.43 14.42 8.66
C THR A 195 -8.08 13.10 8.23
N ILE A 196 -7.75 11.98 8.87
CA ILE A 196 -8.31 10.67 8.54
C ILE A 196 -9.78 10.60 8.98
N MET A 197 -10.09 11.12 10.17
CA MET A 197 -11.46 11.27 10.66
C MET A 197 -12.27 12.20 9.75
N GLY A 198 -11.68 13.30 9.27
CA GLY A 198 -12.33 14.20 8.31
C GLY A 198 -12.67 13.51 6.98
N PHE A 199 -11.79 12.64 6.47
CA PHE A 199 -12.12 11.79 5.33
C PHE A 199 -13.25 10.82 5.67
N TYR A 200 -13.21 10.14 6.82
CA TYR A 200 -14.29 9.25 7.24
C TYR A 200 -15.66 9.95 7.27
N GLU A 201 -15.73 11.13 7.87
CA GLU A 201 -16.96 11.92 7.94
C GLU A 201 -17.45 12.37 6.56
N ALA A 202 -16.53 12.81 5.69
CA ALA A 202 -16.89 13.19 4.31
C ALA A 202 -17.44 12.01 3.52
N PHE A 203 -16.77 10.86 3.60
CA PHE A 203 -17.21 9.62 2.96
C PHE A 203 -18.59 9.19 3.47
N ARG A 204 -18.79 9.23 4.79
CA ARG A 204 -20.07 8.87 5.38
C ARG A 204 -21.18 9.85 4.98
N ARG A 205 -20.90 11.14 4.96
CA ARG A 205 -21.91 12.17 4.67
C ARG A 205 -22.32 12.23 3.21
N PHE A 206 -21.36 12.10 2.29
CA PHE A 206 -21.57 12.37 0.87
C PHE A 206 -21.65 11.12 0.00
N LEU A 207 -21.15 9.97 0.46
CA LEU A 207 -21.09 8.75 -0.34
C LEU A 207 -21.91 7.60 0.26
N ILE A 208 -21.64 7.22 1.53
CA ILE A 208 -22.18 5.99 2.14
C ILE A 208 -22.64 6.29 3.58
N SER A 209 -23.93 6.55 3.77
CA SER A 209 -24.47 7.04 5.06
C SER A 209 -24.32 6.07 6.24
N ASP A 210 -24.32 4.77 5.96
CA ASP A 210 -24.15 3.66 6.89
C ASP A 210 -22.70 3.14 6.99
N LEU A 211 -21.73 3.89 6.45
CA LEU A 211 -20.32 3.51 6.47
C LEU A 211 -19.79 3.39 7.91
N THR A 212 -19.36 2.18 8.27
CA THR A 212 -18.67 1.92 9.53
C THR A 212 -17.19 2.30 9.43
N ARG A 213 -16.53 2.51 10.57
CA ARG A 213 -15.08 2.82 10.63
C ARG A 213 -14.22 1.69 10.07
N ASP A 214 -14.59 0.45 10.33
CA ASP A 214 -13.90 -0.72 9.77
C ASP A 214 -14.04 -0.76 8.24
N ALA A 215 -15.25 -0.53 7.73
CA ALA A 215 -15.49 -0.48 6.28
C ALA A 215 -14.76 0.70 5.62
N PHE A 216 -14.72 1.85 6.28
CA PHE A 216 -13.93 3.00 5.81
C PHE A 216 -12.44 2.70 5.80
N SER A 217 -11.89 2.13 6.88
CA SER A 217 -10.46 1.79 6.96
C SER A 217 -10.05 0.88 5.82
N ASP A 218 -10.88 -0.13 5.55
CA ASP A 218 -10.69 -1.05 4.43
C ASP A 218 -10.72 -0.33 3.08
N LEU A 219 -11.77 0.44 2.82
CA LEU A 219 -11.95 1.18 1.57
C LEU A 219 -10.82 2.21 1.34
N TYR A 220 -10.39 2.91 2.38
CA TYR A 220 -9.33 3.91 2.32
C TYR A 220 -7.98 3.26 1.98
N CYS A 221 -7.63 2.15 2.64
CA CYS A 221 -6.37 1.44 2.40
C CYS A 221 -6.32 0.80 1.00
N GLN A 222 -7.42 0.22 0.54
CA GLN A 222 -7.54 -0.28 -0.83
C GLN A 222 -7.37 0.86 -1.85
N THR A 223 -8.01 2.01 -1.62
CA THR A 223 -7.93 3.17 -2.51
C THR A 223 -6.51 3.69 -2.65
N ILE A 224 -5.76 3.79 -1.54
CA ILE A 224 -4.37 4.22 -1.57
C ILE A 224 -3.49 3.20 -2.28
N THR A 225 -3.57 1.92 -1.89
CA THR A 225 -2.73 0.85 -2.48
C THR A 225 -2.95 0.78 -3.99
N TYR A 226 -4.22 0.77 -4.39
CA TYR A 226 -4.57 0.62 -5.78
C TYR A 226 -4.32 1.88 -6.60
N GLY A 227 -4.57 3.06 -6.04
CA GLY A 227 -4.21 4.31 -6.72
C GLY A 227 -2.70 4.46 -6.89
N LEU A 228 -1.88 3.98 -5.94
CA LEU A 228 -0.43 3.89 -6.12
C LEU A 228 -0.06 2.96 -7.28
N PHE A 229 -0.71 1.78 -7.36
CA PHE A 229 -0.51 0.87 -8.49
C PHE A 229 -0.88 1.54 -9.82
N ALA A 230 -2.04 2.19 -9.92
CA ALA A 230 -2.46 2.89 -11.13
C ALA A 230 -1.55 4.08 -11.48
N ALA A 231 -1.03 4.80 -10.49
CA ALA A 231 -0.03 5.84 -10.71
C ALA A 231 1.27 5.23 -11.25
N ARG A 232 1.71 4.09 -10.71
CA ARG A 232 2.91 3.38 -11.16
C ARG A 232 2.79 2.89 -12.60
N THR A 233 1.62 2.44 -13.06
CA THR A 233 1.40 1.99 -14.45
C THR A 233 1.56 3.13 -15.47
N ARG A 234 1.44 4.39 -15.02
CA ARG A 234 1.58 5.60 -15.84
C ARG A 234 2.95 6.28 -15.67
N ALA A 235 3.70 5.87 -14.65
CA ALA A 235 5.04 6.38 -14.40
C ALA A 235 6.03 5.80 -15.41
N THR A 236 6.79 6.68 -16.06
CA THR A 236 7.81 6.30 -17.04
C THR A 236 9.18 6.05 -16.42
N ASN A 237 9.45 6.61 -15.24
CA ASN A 237 10.72 6.53 -14.52
C ASN A 237 10.51 5.91 -13.12
N GLY A 238 11.48 6.11 -12.21
CA GLY A 238 11.36 5.70 -10.81
C GLY A 238 10.04 6.16 -10.16
N PHE A 239 9.64 5.45 -9.10
CA PHE A 239 8.36 5.65 -8.47
C PHE A 239 8.51 5.80 -6.96
N ASN A 240 7.72 6.69 -6.37
CA ASN A 240 7.60 6.86 -4.93
C ASN A 240 6.23 7.50 -4.61
N ARG A 241 5.88 7.50 -3.32
CA ARG A 241 4.62 8.08 -2.83
C ARG A 241 4.38 9.50 -3.32
N LYS A 242 5.39 10.38 -3.30
CA LYS A 242 5.23 11.81 -3.65
C LYS A 242 4.88 12.01 -5.12
N LEU A 243 5.43 11.17 -6.00
CA LEU A 243 5.14 11.21 -7.44
C LEU A 243 3.74 10.72 -7.79
N ALA A 244 3.08 9.96 -6.90
CA ALA A 244 1.79 9.36 -7.19
C ALA A 244 0.72 10.38 -7.56
N TYR A 245 0.69 11.55 -6.89
CA TYR A 245 -0.25 12.62 -7.19
C TYR A 245 -0.20 13.11 -8.64
N ASP A 246 0.99 13.14 -9.25
CA ASP A 246 1.18 13.65 -10.61
C ASP A 246 0.67 12.67 -11.68
N TYR A 247 0.65 11.37 -11.35
CA TYR A 247 0.24 10.31 -12.27
C TYR A 247 -1.23 9.91 -12.16
N ILE A 248 -1.95 10.37 -11.13
CA ILE A 248 -3.41 10.20 -10.99
C ILE A 248 -4.17 11.22 -11.86
N PRO A 249 -5.20 10.81 -12.63
CA PRO A 249 -6.01 11.72 -13.43
C PRO A 249 -6.57 12.90 -12.62
N LYS A 250 -6.56 14.09 -13.23
CA LYS A 250 -7.08 15.31 -12.60
C LYS A 250 -8.60 15.33 -12.43
N THR A 251 -9.29 14.42 -13.13
CA THR A 251 -10.75 14.34 -13.25
C THR A 251 -11.43 13.64 -12.07
N ILE A 252 -10.68 13.02 -11.16
CA ILE A 252 -11.23 12.25 -10.03
C ILE A 252 -11.13 13.06 -8.73
N GLY A 253 -12.16 13.88 -8.42
CA GLY A 253 -12.11 14.86 -7.32
C GLY A 253 -11.69 14.31 -5.96
N ILE A 254 -12.45 13.37 -5.41
CA ILE A 254 -12.17 12.82 -4.06
C ILE A 254 -10.85 12.05 -3.99
N LEU A 255 -10.52 11.32 -5.06
CA LEU A 255 -9.28 10.55 -5.16
C LEU A 255 -8.08 11.47 -5.26
N ARG A 256 -8.22 12.59 -5.96
CA ARG A 256 -7.21 13.63 -6.06
C ARG A 256 -6.96 14.29 -4.71
N ASP A 257 -7.96 14.48 -3.87
CA ASP A 257 -7.76 15.03 -2.53
C ASP A 257 -7.08 14.02 -1.59
N ILE A 258 -7.46 12.73 -1.65
CA ILE A 258 -6.74 11.67 -0.94
C ILE A 258 -5.28 11.62 -1.38
N PHE A 259 -5.00 11.59 -2.69
CA PHE A 259 -3.63 11.54 -3.19
C PHE A 259 -2.85 12.83 -2.98
N ARG A 260 -3.52 13.99 -2.91
CA ARG A 260 -2.90 15.25 -2.49
C ARG A 260 -2.41 15.13 -1.05
N PHE A 261 -3.27 14.67 -0.14
CA PHE A 261 -2.89 14.45 1.26
C PHE A 261 -1.76 13.41 1.37
N VAL A 262 -1.92 12.26 0.71
CA VAL A 262 -0.96 11.16 0.74
C VAL A 262 0.38 11.53 0.11
N SER A 263 0.43 12.40 -0.88
CA SER A 263 1.69 12.70 -1.60
C SER A 263 2.35 14.00 -1.12
N LEU A 264 1.54 15.03 -0.84
CA LEU A 264 1.99 16.40 -0.59
C LEU A 264 1.68 16.89 0.84
N GLY A 265 0.78 16.21 1.55
CA GLY A 265 0.42 16.56 2.91
C GLY A 265 1.41 16.06 3.97
N GLU A 266 1.20 16.53 5.19
CA GLU A 266 1.88 16.02 6.38
C GLU A 266 1.14 14.78 6.90
N LEU A 267 1.68 13.61 6.57
CA LEU A 267 1.12 12.34 7.00
C LEU A 267 1.52 12.05 8.45
N PRO A 268 0.64 11.38 9.22
CA PRO A 268 1.08 10.69 10.44
C PRO A 268 2.29 9.81 10.10
N PRO A 269 3.38 9.85 10.88
CA PRO A 269 4.62 9.15 10.52
C PRO A 269 4.41 7.65 10.29
N GLN A 270 3.49 7.04 11.05
CA GLN A 270 3.13 5.64 10.89
C GLN A 270 2.50 5.34 9.52
N MET A 271 1.58 6.21 9.08
CA MET A 271 0.95 6.10 7.76
C MET A 271 1.99 6.32 6.66
N GLN A 272 2.86 7.32 6.81
CA GLN A 272 3.89 7.58 5.80
C GLN A 272 4.76 6.33 5.56
N TRP A 273 5.14 5.61 6.61
CA TRP A 273 5.99 4.42 6.50
C TRP A 273 5.38 3.31 5.66
N VAL A 274 4.12 2.98 5.91
CA VAL A 274 3.46 1.89 5.19
C VAL A 274 3.18 2.27 3.74
N VAL A 275 2.83 3.53 3.49
CA VAL A 275 2.61 4.02 2.12
C VAL A 275 3.93 4.08 1.34
N ASP A 276 5.04 4.48 1.97
CA ASP A 276 6.36 4.46 1.35
C ASP A 276 6.78 3.01 1.00
N ASP A 277 6.52 2.03 1.89
CA ASP A 277 6.80 0.60 1.68
C ASP A 277 5.96 -0.01 0.54
N ILE A 278 4.66 0.32 0.47
CA ILE A 278 3.81 -0.03 -0.68
C ILE A 278 4.37 0.55 -1.99
N ALA A 279 4.82 1.82 -1.95
CA ALA A 279 5.37 2.48 -3.13
C ALA A 279 6.71 1.86 -3.57
N GLU A 280 7.55 1.38 -2.65
CA GLU A 280 8.80 0.69 -2.97
C GLU A 280 8.55 -0.64 -3.68
N VAL A 281 7.61 -1.45 -3.18
CA VAL A 281 7.20 -2.70 -3.86
C VAL A 281 6.82 -2.40 -5.32
N LEU A 282 6.02 -1.36 -5.55
CA LEU A 282 5.63 -0.94 -6.89
C LEU A 282 6.80 -0.40 -7.72
N ALA A 283 7.78 0.25 -7.09
CA ALA A 283 8.95 0.79 -7.76
C ALA A 283 9.87 -0.31 -8.31
N VAL A 284 10.09 -1.38 -7.54
CA VAL A 284 10.93 -2.54 -7.95
C VAL A 284 10.19 -3.54 -8.84
N THR A 285 8.89 -3.33 -9.08
CA THR A 285 8.09 -4.19 -9.94
C THR A 285 8.16 -3.73 -11.39
N ASN A 286 8.41 -4.67 -12.31
CA ASN A 286 8.22 -4.44 -13.74
C ASN A 286 6.72 -4.52 -14.10
N VAL A 287 5.99 -3.46 -13.75
CA VAL A 287 4.54 -3.36 -14.01
C VAL A 287 4.22 -3.50 -15.50
N ASN A 288 5.05 -2.93 -16.39
CA ASN A 288 4.83 -3.04 -17.84
C ASN A 288 4.89 -4.49 -18.32
N LYS A 289 5.84 -5.29 -17.83
CA LYS A 289 5.88 -6.72 -18.12
C LYS A 289 4.64 -7.43 -17.59
N ILE A 290 4.21 -7.15 -16.36
CA ILE A 290 3.00 -7.74 -15.79
C ILE A 290 1.78 -7.42 -16.68
N LEU A 291 1.59 -6.16 -17.06
CA LEU A 291 0.48 -5.75 -17.93
C LEU A 291 0.57 -6.39 -19.34
N HIS A 292 1.79 -6.52 -19.88
CA HIS A 292 2.03 -7.15 -21.17
C HIS A 292 1.72 -8.66 -21.15
N ASP A 293 2.20 -9.38 -20.14
CA ASP A 293 1.95 -10.81 -19.96
C ASP A 293 0.43 -11.08 -19.86
N TYR A 294 -0.31 -10.21 -19.14
CA TYR A 294 -1.78 -10.26 -19.09
C TYR A 294 -2.46 -10.08 -20.45
N PHE A 295 -1.94 -9.18 -21.29
CA PHE A 295 -2.51 -8.93 -22.61
C PHE A 295 -2.37 -10.15 -23.53
N HIS A 296 -1.25 -10.88 -23.45
CA HIS A 296 -0.99 -12.08 -24.27
C HIS A 296 -1.67 -13.35 -23.76
N GLU A 297 -1.99 -13.43 -22.48
CA GLU A 297 -2.75 -14.55 -21.90
C GLU A 297 -4.25 -14.56 -22.30
N GLY A 298 -4.70 -13.61 -23.14
CA GLY A 298 -6.07 -13.59 -23.66
C GLY A 298 -7.13 -13.23 -22.61
N LYS A 299 -6.73 -12.60 -21.50
CA LYS A 299 -7.62 -12.28 -20.37
C LYS A 299 -8.49 -11.02 -20.59
N GLY A 300 -8.20 -10.20 -21.60
CA GLY A 300 -9.01 -9.03 -21.94
C GLY A 300 -8.15 -7.82 -22.29
N ARG A 301 -8.79 -6.70 -22.63
CA ARG A 301 -8.11 -5.45 -23.03
C ARG A 301 -7.71 -4.58 -21.84
N ASP A 302 -8.04 -4.97 -20.62
CA ASP A 302 -7.91 -4.13 -19.41
C ASP A 302 -7.07 -4.81 -18.31
N PRO A 303 -5.73 -4.81 -18.45
CA PRO A 303 -4.82 -5.49 -17.52
C PRO A 303 -4.81 -4.88 -16.11
N ILE A 304 -5.23 -3.62 -15.97
CA ILE A 304 -5.35 -2.91 -14.70
C ILE A 304 -6.50 -3.53 -13.88
N VAL A 305 -7.68 -3.73 -14.49
CA VAL A 305 -8.83 -4.36 -13.83
C VAL A 305 -8.52 -5.79 -13.37
N HIS A 306 -7.87 -6.60 -14.20
CA HIS A 306 -7.54 -7.99 -13.82
C HIS A 306 -6.53 -8.07 -12.67
N PHE A 307 -5.59 -7.11 -12.61
CA PHE A 307 -4.72 -7.02 -11.45
C PHE A 307 -5.52 -6.71 -10.18
N TYR A 308 -6.51 -5.82 -10.24
CA TYR A 308 -7.39 -5.55 -9.08
C TYR A 308 -8.09 -6.81 -8.57
N GLU A 309 -8.59 -7.67 -9.47
CA GLU A 309 -9.20 -8.94 -9.06
C GLU A 309 -8.19 -9.86 -8.37
N THR A 310 -6.98 -9.95 -8.92
CA THR A 310 -5.90 -10.77 -8.36
C THR A 310 -5.52 -10.26 -6.98
N PHE A 311 -5.37 -8.94 -6.83
CA PHE A 311 -5.15 -8.27 -5.55
C PHE A 311 -6.27 -8.54 -4.56
N LEU A 312 -7.54 -8.36 -4.95
CA LEU A 312 -8.68 -8.61 -4.06
C LEU A 312 -8.76 -10.07 -3.59
N ALA A 313 -8.40 -11.02 -4.46
CA ALA A 313 -8.34 -12.44 -4.11
C ALA A 313 -7.37 -12.69 -2.95
N GLU A 314 -6.21 -12.03 -3.00
CA GLU A 314 -5.16 -12.17 -2.00
C GLU A 314 -5.39 -11.28 -0.77
N TYR A 315 -6.04 -10.12 -0.94
CA TYR A 315 -6.27 -9.12 0.11
C TYR A 315 -7.41 -9.48 1.04
N ASP A 316 -8.59 -9.79 0.47
CA ASP A 316 -9.80 -10.10 1.23
C ASP A 316 -10.74 -11.02 0.42
N PRO A 317 -10.45 -12.35 0.40
CA PRO A 317 -11.21 -13.31 -0.39
C PRO A 317 -12.67 -13.43 0.06
N GLU A 318 -12.94 -13.34 1.36
CA GLU A 318 -14.30 -13.43 1.90
C GLU A 318 -15.14 -12.21 1.52
N THR A 319 -14.60 -11.00 1.66
CA THR A 319 -15.31 -9.78 1.28
C THR A 319 -15.50 -9.73 -0.24
N ARG A 320 -14.54 -10.23 -1.02
CA ARG A 320 -14.68 -10.36 -2.48
C ARG A 320 -15.88 -11.24 -2.83
N GLU A 321 -16.02 -12.41 -2.21
CA GLU A 321 -17.12 -13.33 -2.47
C GLU A 321 -18.46 -12.76 -2.00
N LYS A 322 -18.51 -12.21 -0.77
CA LYS A 322 -19.72 -11.61 -0.17
C LYS A 322 -20.21 -10.37 -0.94
N ARG A 323 -19.29 -9.52 -1.42
CA ARG A 323 -19.63 -8.31 -2.18
C ARG A 323 -19.85 -8.58 -3.66
N GLY A 324 -19.62 -9.81 -4.14
CA GLY A 324 -19.84 -10.18 -5.52
C GLY A 324 -19.03 -9.36 -6.52
N VAL A 325 -17.84 -8.91 -6.14
CA VAL A 325 -16.96 -8.10 -6.99
C VAL A 325 -16.35 -9.02 -8.05
N TYR A 326 -17.11 -9.27 -9.11
CA TYR A 326 -16.73 -10.07 -10.27
C TYR A 326 -16.66 -9.18 -11.48
N TYR A 327 -15.53 -9.21 -12.19
CA TYR A 327 -15.46 -8.59 -13.50
C TYR A 327 -16.46 -9.28 -14.45
N THR A 328 -17.33 -8.47 -15.06
CA THR A 328 -18.24 -8.99 -16.09
C THR A 328 -17.43 -9.25 -17.36
N PRO A 329 -17.38 -10.48 -17.89
CA PRO A 329 -16.56 -10.79 -19.06
C PRO A 329 -16.93 -9.92 -20.27
N GLU A 330 -15.92 -9.39 -20.97
CA GLU A 330 -16.11 -8.50 -22.13
C GLU A 330 -17.08 -9.06 -23.19
N PRO A 331 -17.08 -10.36 -23.54
CA PRO A 331 -18.04 -10.90 -24.50
C PRO A 331 -19.50 -10.78 -24.04
N VAL A 332 -19.76 -10.91 -22.74
CA VAL A 332 -21.10 -10.76 -22.16
C VAL A 332 -21.52 -9.29 -22.22
N VAL A 333 -20.62 -8.38 -21.84
CA VAL A 333 -20.86 -6.93 -21.93
C VAL A 333 -21.16 -6.52 -23.37
N SER A 334 -20.32 -6.91 -24.33
CA SER A 334 -20.50 -6.56 -25.74
C SER A 334 -21.79 -7.13 -26.32
N TYR A 335 -22.15 -8.36 -25.96
CA TYR A 335 -23.42 -8.96 -26.38
C TYR A 335 -24.63 -8.16 -25.90
N ILE A 336 -24.65 -7.77 -24.62
CA ILE A 336 -25.75 -6.99 -24.03
C ILE A 336 -25.83 -5.60 -24.68
N VAL A 337 -24.71 -4.87 -24.75
CA VAL A 337 -24.67 -3.50 -25.29
C VAL A 337 -25.08 -3.48 -26.77
N ARG A 338 -24.56 -4.39 -27.59
CA ARG A 338 -24.96 -4.51 -29.02
C ARG A 338 -26.43 -4.89 -29.16
N SER A 339 -26.95 -5.73 -28.28
CA SER A 339 -28.36 -6.11 -28.29
C SER A 339 -29.28 -4.92 -27.97
N VAL A 340 -28.93 -4.12 -26.97
CA VAL A 340 -29.65 -2.88 -26.64
C VAL A 340 -29.59 -1.90 -27.82
N HIS A 341 -28.40 -1.68 -28.38
CA HIS A 341 -28.22 -0.82 -29.56
C HIS A 341 -29.11 -1.24 -30.74
N ARG A 342 -29.17 -2.54 -31.05
CA ARG A 342 -30.05 -3.08 -32.09
C ARG A 342 -31.54 -2.91 -31.76
N LEU A 343 -31.94 -3.14 -30.51
CA LEU A 343 -33.33 -2.98 -30.08
C LEU A 343 -33.80 -1.53 -30.23
N LEU A 344 -32.95 -0.54 -29.92
CA LEU A 344 -33.22 0.88 -30.14
C LEU A 344 -33.56 1.17 -31.61
N LYS A 345 -32.79 0.58 -32.54
CA LYS A 345 -33.00 0.72 -33.99
C LYS A 345 -34.27 0.01 -34.47
N ASP A 346 -34.41 -1.27 -34.12
CA ASP A 346 -35.46 -2.13 -34.68
C ASP A 346 -36.85 -1.87 -34.06
N ARG A 347 -36.90 -1.68 -32.75
CA ARG A 347 -38.14 -1.61 -31.97
C ARG A 347 -38.57 -0.17 -31.66
N PHE A 348 -37.62 0.69 -31.32
CA PHE A 348 -37.88 2.08 -30.95
C PHE A 348 -37.72 3.06 -32.12
N LYS A 349 -37.25 2.58 -33.28
CA LYS A 349 -37.05 3.37 -34.51
C LYS A 349 -36.07 4.52 -34.36
N LEU A 350 -35.17 4.42 -33.38
CA LEU A 350 -34.06 5.35 -33.16
C LEU A 350 -32.90 4.88 -34.03
N GLN A 351 -32.77 5.45 -35.22
CA GLN A 351 -31.89 4.90 -36.25
C GLN A 351 -30.40 4.91 -35.87
N ASP A 352 -30.00 5.85 -35.00
CA ASP A 352 -28.63 5.97 -34.49
C ASP A 352 -28.39 5.10 -33.24
N GLY A 353 -29.39 4.34 -32.78
CA GLY A 353 -29.27 3.46 -31.62
C GLY A 353 -28.77 4.22 -30.39
N LEU A 354 -27.64 3.78 -29.83
CA LEU A 354 -27.00 4.44 -28.67
C LEU A 354 -26.46 5.85 -28.97
N ALA A 355 -26.24 6.19 -30.25
CA ALA A 355 -25.81 7.52 -30.65
C ALA A 355 -26.98 8.50 -30.88
N ASP A 356 -28.22 8.02 -30.76
CA ASP A 356 -29.41 8.85 -30.94
C ASP A 356 -29.55 9.88 -29.81
N PRO A 357 -29.78 11.18 -30.10
CA PRO A 357 -29.89 12.23 -29.08
C PRO A 357 -30.99 12.01 -28.04
N GLY A 358 -32.00 11.18 -28.35
CA GLY A 358 -33.07 10.83 -27.42
C GLY A 358 -32.71 9.74 -26.40
N VAL A 359 -31.49 9.19 -26.44
CA VAL A 359 -31.08 8.06 -25.60
C VAL A 359 -30.23 8.51 -24.42
N THR A 360 -30.68 8.14 -23.23
CA THR A 360 -29.93 8.26 -21.97
C THR A 360 -29.60 6.86 -21.46
N VAL A 361 -28.35 6.65 -21.05
CA VAL A 361 -27.86 5.38 -20.50
C VAL A 361 -27.54 5.58 -19.03
N LEU A 362 -27.96 4.62 -18.20
CA LEU A 362 -27.66 4.58 -16.78
C LEU A 362 -27.14 3.19 -16.42
N ASP A 363 -25.93 3.14 -15.87
CA ASP A 363 -25.37 1.96 -15.22
C ASP A 363 -25.38 2.17 -13.69
N PRO A 364 -26.33 1.58 -12.94
CA PRO A 364 -26.48 1.86 -11.52
C PRO A 364 -25.43 1.15 -10.63
N ALA A 365 -24.68 0.19 -11.18
CA ALA A 365 -23.70 -0.61 -10.45
C ALA A 365 -22.49 -0.86 -11.35
N ALA A 366 -21.83 0.24 -11.70
CA ALA A 366 -21.00 0.28 -12.88
C ALA A 366 -19.63 -0.37 -12.71
N GLY A 367 -19.23 -0.67 -11.46
CA GLY A 367 -17.95 -1.27 -11.17
C GLY A 367 -16.82 -0.46 -11.78
N THR A 368 -16.07 -1.11 -12.65
CA THR A 368 -14.95 -0.52 -13.40
C THR A 368 -15.38 0.15 -14.71
N LEU A 369 -16.65 0.57 -14.82
CA LEU A 369 -17.29 1.21 -15.98
C LEU A 369 -17.26 0.39 -17.27
N THR A 370 -17.23 -0.94 -17.19
CA THR A 370 -17.07 -1.80 -18.38
C THR A 370 -18.25 -1.68 -19.35
N PHE A 371 -19.50 -1.63 -18.85
CA PHE A 371 -20.69 -1.42 -19.69
C PHE A 371 -20.71 -0.02 -20.32
N LEU A 372 -20.43 1.01 -19.53
CA LEU A 372 -20.43 2.39 -20.02
C LEU A 372 -19.34 2.63 -21.07
N ALA A 373 -18.16 2.03 -20.89
CA ALA A 373 -17.07 2.10 -21.88
C ALA A 373 -17.45 1.43 -23.21
N GLU A 374 -18.05 0.24 -23.18
CA GLU A 374 -18.49 -0.45 -24.41
C GLU A 374 -19.68 0.28 -25.08
N ALA A 375 -20.61 0.83 -24.30
CA ALA A 375 -21.71 1.65 -24.83
C ALA A 375 -21.20 2.92 -25.50
N THR A 376 -20.24 3.61 -24.88
CA THR A 376 -19.58 4.79 -25.45
C THR A 376 -18.86 4.44 -26.75
N ARG A 377 -18.08 3.35 -26.74
CA ARG A 377 -17.35 2.86 -27.92
C ARG A 377 -18.30 2.59 -29.09
N LEU A 378 -19.41 1.88 -28.85
CA LEU A 378 -20.39 1.53 -29.88
C LEU A 378 -21.16 2.75 -30.39
N ALA A 379 -21.48 3.72 -29.52
CA ALA A 379 -22.11 4.97 -29.92
C ALA A 379 -21.19 5.82 -30.81
N ILE A 380 -19.90 5.91 -30.47
CA ILE A 380 -18.90 6.61 -31.30
C ILE A 380 -18.71 5.90 -32.65
N GLU A 381 -18.66 4.56 -32.66
CA GLU A 381 -18.55 3.76 -33.89
C GLU A 381 -19.75 3.99 -34.83
N GLU A 382 -20.98 3.98 -34.31
CA GLU A 382 -22.18 4.27 -35.10
C GLU A 382 -22.15 5.70 -35.63
N PHE A 383 -21.84 6.69 -34.78
CA PHE A 383 -21.80 8.09 -35.18
C PHE A 383 -20.77 8.34 -36.29
N THR A 384 -19.54 7.84 -36.11
CA THR A 384 -18.45 8.02 -37.09
C THR A 384 -18.74 7.30 -38.41
N THR A 385 -19.38 6.12 -38.37
CA THR A 385 -19.79 5.39 -39.57
C THR A 385 -20.82 6.15 -40.41
N ARG A 386 -21.76 6.87 -39.77
CA ARG A 386 -22.83 7.59 -40.48
C ARG A 386 -22.48 9.02 -40.83
N TYR A 387 -21.76 9.72 -39.97
CA TYR A 387 -21.57 11.18 -40.06
C TYR A 387 -20.10 11.60 -40.23
N GLY A 388 -19.16 10.64 -40.21
CA GLY A 388 -17.74 10.89 -40.29
C GLY A 388 -17.13 11.42 -38.98
N GLU A 389 -15.79 11.56 -38.95
CA GLU A 389 -15.05 11.91 -37.74
C GLU A 389 -15.12 13.40 -37.36
N ALA A 390 -15.43 14.28 -38.33
CA ALA A 390 -15.37 15.74 -38.14
C ALA A 390 -16.33 16.26 -37.04
N GLY A 391 -17.40 15.52 -36.72
CA GLY A 391 -18.37 15.87 -35.68
C GLY A 391 -18.12 15.23 -34.31
N MET A 392 -17.07 14.42 -34.16
CA MET A 392 -16.90 13.55 -32.98
C MET A 392 -16.77 14.33 -31.66
N GLU A 393 -15.98 15.41 -31.64
CA GLU A 393 -15.79 16.21 -30.42
C GLU A 393 -17.12 16.81 -29.93
N ARG A 394 -17.92 17.32 -30.88
CA ARG A 394 -19.25 17.87 -30.60
C ARG A 394 -20.20 16.78 -30.09
N PHE A 395 -20.21 15.62 -30.74
CA PHE A 395 -21.01 14.47 -30.32
C PHE A 395 -20.66 14.02 -28.90
N ILE A 396 -19.38 13.93 -28.57
CA ILE A 396 -18.94 13.58 -27.20
C ILE A 396 -19.46 14.61 -26.18
N LYS A 397 -19.30 15.91 -26.48
CA LYS A 397 -19.73 17.00 -25.58
C LYS A 397 -21.24 17.11 -25.43
N GLU A 398 -22.00 16.92 -26.51
CA GLU A 398 -23.44 17.18 -26.55
C GLU A 398 -24.28 15.93 -26.24
N HIS A 399 -23.75 14.73 -26.46
CA HIS A 399 -24.45 13.48 -26.22
C HIS A 399 -23.79 12.65 -25.12
N ILE A 400 -22.57 12.15 -25.35
CA ILE A 400 -21.91 11.20 -24.44
C ILE A 400 -21.81 11.76 -23.01
N LEU A 401 -21.21 12.94 -22.84
CA LEU A 401 -21.00 13.55 -21.53
C LEU A 401 -22.30 14.03 -20.86
N LYS A 402 -23.39 14.20 -21.61
CA LYS A 402 -24.68 14.66 -21.08
C LYS A 402 -25.65 13.52 -20.76
N ASN A 403 -25.50 12.38 -21.42
CA ASN A 403 -26.54 11.35 -21.45
C ASN A 403 -26.07 9.97 -20.96
N LEU A 404 -24.78 9.78 -20.66
CA LEU A 404 -24.25 8.53 -20.12
C LEU A 404 -23.89 8.70 -18.64
N TYR A 405 -24.59 7.97 -17.78
CA TYR A 405 -24.46 8.03 -16.33
C TYR A 405 -24.06 6.67 -15.76
N ALA A 406 -23.24 6.70 -14.71
CA ALA A 406 -22.85 5.53 -13.96
C ALA A 406 -22.74 5.84 -12.47
N PHE A 407 -23.10 4.86 -11.63
CA PHE A 407 -22.93 4.92 -10.19
C PHE A 407 -22.08 3.74 -9.72
N GLU A 408 -21.19 4.00 -8.77
CA GLU A 408 -20.38 2.99 -8.10
C GLU A 408 -20.18 3.41 -6.64
N LEU A 409 -20.39 2.46 -5.73
CA LEU A 409 -20.27 2.69 -4.29
C LEU A 409 -18.85 2.47 -3.78
N MET A 410 -18.13 1.53 -4.38
CA MET A 410 -16.78 1.17 -3.99
C MET A 410 -15.75 2.09 -4.65
N MET A 411 -14.88 2.71 -3.85
CA MET A 411 -13.89 3.66 -4.36
C MET A 411 -12.86 3.07 -5.32
N ALA A 412 -12.42 1.83 -5.08
CA ALA A 412 -11.43 1.19 -5.92
C ALA A 412 -11.96 0.95 -7.36
N PRO A 413 -13.10 0.29 -7.59
CA PRO A 413 -13.68 0.17 -8.93
C PRO A 413 -14.09 1.54 -9.51
N TYR A 414 -14.57 2.49 -8.70
CA TYR A 414 -14.79 3.87 -9.15
C TYR A 414 -13.51 4.51 -9.73
N ALA A 415 -12.38 4.38 -9.02
CA ALA A 415 -11.09 4.87 -9.50
C ALA A 415 -10.69 4.22 -10.83
N ILE A 416 -10.84 2.89 -10.92
CA ILE A 416 -10.50 2.12 -12.12
C ILE A 416 -11.36 2.55 -13.30
N GLY A 417 -12.66 2.69 -13.10
CA GLY A 417 -13.58 3.16 -14.11
C GLY A 417 -13.17 4.51 -14.68
N HIS A 418 -12.88 5.47 -13.80
CA HIS A 418 -12.39 6.77 -14.22
C HIS A 418 -11.04 6.68 -14.95
N LEU A 419 -10.11 5.83 -14.51
CA LEU A 419 -8.83 5.60 -15.19
C LEU A 419 -9.00 4.98 -16.58
N LYS A 420 -10.06 4.18 -16.79
CA LYS A 420 -10.40 3.51 -18.04
C LYS A 420 -11.02 4.45 -19.07
N ILE A 421 -11.87 5.38 -18.60
CA ILE A 421 -12.57 6.35 -19.46
C ILE A 421 -11.76 7.64 -19.69
N SER A 422 -10.81 7.97 -18.80
CA SER A 422 -9.90 9.12 -18.94
C SER A 422 -8.71 8.81 -19.82
#